data_AF-A0A2T3ABC8-F1
#
_entry.id   AF-A0A2T3ABC8-F1
#
_cell.length_a   1.000
_cell.length_b   1.000
_cell.length_c   1.000
_cell.angle_alpha   90.00
_cell.angle_beta   90.00
_cell.angle_gamma   90.00
#
_symmetry.space_group_name_H-M   'P 1'
#
loop_
_entity.id
_entity.type
_entity.pdbx_description
1 polymer ?
#
loop_
_entity_poly.entity_id
_entity_poly.type
_entity_poly.pdbx_seq_one_letter_code
_entity_poly.pdbx_strand_id
1 'polypeptide(L)'
;MPDAALPQLVLSPTNSPSKSTVVEPDKIICPICEDLVDEELLQTFSKGLKMDVARQAKFCRLHKKKSAEQIWEAKGYPNIEWSELKGRIERHHDHIKSLIAGKASETHFGSLLMEKIKSGQNRTLLKTDDYLSPGYYGLRGMSLMTETIVEMFSALLRKRAPQDKLISARGYSGFVQAVLVPELAVMLIQEDMSLSAEKARGVMQDSRAVGE
;
A
#
# COMPACT_ATOMS: atom_id res chain seq x y z
N MET A 1 18.75 61.45 -34.22
CA MET A 1 18.31 62.81 -33.81
C MET A 1 17.47 63.37 -34.94
N PRO A 2 16.36 64.08 -34.71
CA PRO A 2 15.84 64.72 -33.47
C PRO A 2 14.73 63.86 -32.81
N ASP A 3 14.40 63.92 -31.52
CA ASP A 3 14.24 65.01 -30.53
C ASP A 3 12.85 65.67 -30.60
N ALA A 4 11.98 65.28 -29.67
CA ALA A 4 10.75 65.98 -29.29
C ALA A 4 10.42 65.63 -27.83
N ALA A 5 10.60 66.64 -26.98
CA ALA A 5 10.51 66.61 -25.53
C ALA A 5 9.06 66.78 -25.01
N LEU A 6 8.75 66.04 -23.92
CA LEU A 6 8.16 66.46 -22.63
C LEU A 6 6.77 67.17 -22.60
N PRO A 7 5.94 67.01 -21.52
CA PRO A 7 6.39 67.14 -20.13
C PRO A 7 5.84 66.16 -19.09
N GLN A 8 6.54 66.18 -17.97
CA GLN A 8 6.26 65.49 -16.72
C GLN A 8 5.16 66.19 -15.92
N LEU A 9 4.36 65.39 -15.21
CA LEU A 9 3.72 65.85 -13.98
C LEU A 9 4.47 65.24 -12.79
N VAL A 10 4.76 66.11 -11.84
CA VAL A 10 5.65 65.96 -10.70
C VAL A 10 4.85 65.70 -9.42
N LEU A 11 5.56 65.14 -8.41
CA LEU A 11 5.32 65.17 -6.95
C LEU A 11 4.71 63.91 -6.27
N SER A 12 5.58 62.91 -6.06
CA SER A 12 6.14 62.41 -4.76
C SER A 12 5.21 62.08 -3.55
N PRO A 13 5.74 61.56 -2.41
CA PRO A 13 5.76 60.12 -2.09
C PRO A 13 5.12 59.81 -0.71
N THR A 14 4.56 58.62 -0.49
CA THR A 14 4.48 58.09 0.90
C THR A 14 4.56 56.56 0.96
N ASN A 15 5.48 56.11 1.82
CA ASN A 15 5.50 54.86 2.58
C ASN A 15 5.48 53.49 1.87
N SER A 16 6.67 52.89 1.84
CA SER A 16 6.93 51.46 2.06
C SER A 16 6.28 50.91 3.35
N PRO A 17 6.45 49.62 3.72
CA PRO A 17 6.50 48.38 2.94
C PRO A 17 5.50 47.34 3.51
N SER A 18 5.17 46.27 2.77
CA SER A 18 4.92 44.96 3.38
C SER A 18 5.08 43.87 2.33
N LYS A 19 6.31 43.35 2.30
CA LYS A 19 6.69 42.12 1.64
C LYS A 19 6.13 40.99 2.49
N SER A 20 4.92 40.52 2.18
CA SER A 20 4.39 39.29 2.77
C SER A 20 5.15 38.12 2.17
N THR A 21 6.27 37.78 2.80
CA THR A 21 6.88 36.46 2.69
C THR A 21 5.88 35.45 3.23
N VAL A 22 5.20 34.75 2.33
CA VAL A 22 4.52 33.50 2.67
C VAL A 22 5.64 32.52 3.00
N VAL A 23 5.87 32.30 4.30
CA VAL A 23 6.81 31.30 4.79
C VAL A 23 6.15 29.95 4.54
N GLU A 24 6.69 29.17 3.60
CA GLU A 24 6.35 27.75 3.49
C GLU A 24 6.75 27.06 4.80
N PRO A 25 5.88 26.25 5.42
CA PRO A 25 6.22 25.59 6.68
C PRO A 25 7.40 24.64 6.47
N ASP A 26 8.42 24.78 7.31
CA ASP A 26 9.61 23.93 7.32
C ASP A 26 9.18 22.45 7.35
N LYS A 27 9.47 21.75 6.26
CA LYS A 27 9.19 20.32 6.11
C LYS A 27 10.13 19.54 7.04
N ILE A 28 9.66 19.24 8.25
CA ILE A 28 10.42 18.44 9.20
C ILE A 28 10.36 16.97 8.78
N ILE A 29 11.52 16.31 8.75
CA ILE A 29 11.67 14.90 8.38
C ILE A 29 11.88 14.01 9.60
N CYS A 30 11.38 12.79 9.55
CA CYS A 30 11.66 11.79 10.57
C CYS A 30 13.13 11.33 10.47
N PRO A 31 13.91 11.30 11.57
CA PRO A 31 15.30 10.84 11.52
C PRO A 31 15.48 9.32 11.29
N ILE A 32 14.39 8.54 11.23
CA ILE A 32 14.42 7.08 11.05
C ILE A 32 13.96 6.66 9.66
N CYS A 33 12.84 7.21 9.18
CA CYS A 33 12.26 6.84 7.88
C CYS A 33 12.32 7.96 6.85
N GLU A 34 12.80 9.15 7.23
CA GLU A 34 12.95 10.33 6.36
C GLU A 34 11.62 10.86 5.80
N ASP A 35 10.48 10.31 6.25
CA ASP A 35 9.15 10.78 5.90
C ASP A 35 8.84 12.14 6.53
N LEU A 36 7.98 12.93 5.85
CA LEU A 36 7.49 14.20 6.37
C LEU A 36 6.66 14.01 7.64
N VAL A 37 6.97 14.80 8.66
CA VAL A 37 6.28 14.78 9.95
C VAL A 37 5.77 16.16 10.33
N ASP A 38 4.68 16.13 11.09
CA ASP A 38 4.09 17.30 11.72
C ASP A 38 5.06 17.87 12.78
N GLU A 39 5.43 19.15 12.62
CA GLU A 39 6.39 19.84 13.49
C GLU A 39 5.92 19.83 14.95
N GLU A 40 4.63 20.09 15.19
CA GLU A 40 4.08 20.12 16.55
C GLU A 40 4.19 18.74 17.22
N LEU A 41 4.02 17.67 16.44
CA LEU A 41 4.15 16.30 16.92
C LEU A 41 5.60 15.98 17.29
N LEU A 42 6.57 16.38 16.46
CA LEU A 42 7.98 16.18 16.75
C LEU A 42 8.43 17.01 17.96
N GLN A 43 8.04 18.29 18.02
CA GLN A 43 8.40 19.18 19.12
C GLN A 43 7.80 18.69 20.45
N THR A 44 6.52 18.30 20.47
CA THR A 44 5.85 17.75 21.66
C THR A 44 6.52 16.45 22.13
N PHE A 45 6.91 15.59 21.20
CA PHE A 45 7.48 14.28 21.53
C PHE A 45 8.96 14.38 21.94
N SER A 46 9.75 15.22 21.27
CA SER A 46 11.15 15.47 21.60
C SER A 46 11.33 16.35 22.84
N LYS A 47 10.33 17.18 23.16
CA LYS A 47 10.39 18.21 24.23
C LYS A 47 11.62 19.12 24.10
N GLY A 48 12.09 19.37 22.87
CA GLY A 48 13.30 20.15 22.59
C GLY A 48 14.62 19.44 22.93
N LEU A 49 14.61 18.15 23.25
CA LEU A 49 15.79 17.36 23.58
C LEU A 49 16.21 16.44 22.42
N LYS A 50 17.52 16.20 22.28
CA LYS A 50 18.04 15.15 21.39
C LYS A 50 17.49 13.80 21.83
N MET A 51 16.79 13.12 20.93
CA MET A 51 16.23 11.79 21.18
C MET A 51 17.30 10.71 20.95
N ASP A 52 17.38 9.74 21.85
CA ASP A 52 18.13 8.50 21.61
C ASP A 52 17.44 7.64 20.53
N VAL A 53 18.13 6.62 20.04
CA VAL A 53 17.62 5.75 18.97
C VAL A 53 16.29 5.08 19.36
N ALA A 54 16.12 4.71 20.64
CA ALA A 54 14.88 4.10 21.13
C ALA A 54 13.69 5.07 21.09
N ARG A 55 13.88 6.33 21.49
CA ARG A 55 12.86 7.38 21.39
C ARG A 55 12.57 7.75 19.94
N GLN A 56 13.59 7.83 19.09
CA GLN A 56 13.41 8.07 17.66
C GLN A 56 12.58 6.96 17.00
N ALA A 57 12.85 5.68 17.32
CA ALA A 57 12.05 4.56 16.84
C ALA A 57 10.59 4.63 17.34
N LYS A 58 10.38 5.01 18.61
CA LYS A 58 9.04 5.21 19.17
C LYS A 58 8.29 6.35 18.47
N PHE A 59 8.96 7.47 18.21
CA PHE A 59 8.41 8.58 17.41
C PHE A 59 8.09 8.13 15.99
N CYS A 60 8.99 7.37 15.36
CA CYS A 60 8.81 6.83 14.03
C CYS A 60 7.51 6.03 13.93
N ARG A 61 7.30 5.10 14.88
CA ARG A 61 6.07 4.31 14.96
C ARG A 61 4.82 5.17 15.17
N LEU A 62 4.90 6.22 16.00
CA LEU A 62 3.76 7.08 16.31
C LEU A 62 3.35 7.96 15.14
N HIS A 63 4.29 8.63 14.47
CA HIS A 63 3.93 9.46 13.32
C HIS A 63 3.47 8.58 12.16
N LYS A 64 4.08 7.41 11.92
CA LYS A 64 3.59 6.46 10.90
C LYS A 64 2.16 6.03 11.14
N LYS A 65 1.79 5.78 12.40
CA LYS A 65 0.40 5.50 12.77
C LYS A 65 -0.53 6.68 12.46
N LYS A 66 -0.15 7.92 12.83
CA LYS A 66 -0.94 9.12 12.54
C LYS A 66 -1.09 9.36 11.03
N SER A 67 0.00 9.24 10.27
CA SER A 67 -0.02 9.36 8.81
C SER A 67 -0.87 8.27 8.16
N ALA A 68 -0.80 7.03 8.68
CA ALA A 68 -1.65 5.93 8.22
C ALA A 68 -3.13 6.23 8.46
N GLU A 69 -3.51 6.71 9.65
CA GLU A 69 -4.88 7.12 9.99
C GLU A 69 -5.39 8.24 9.05
N GLN A 70 -4.56 9.25 8.78
CA GLN A 70 -4.89 10.33 7.83
C GLN A 70 -5.09 9.82 6.41
N ILE A 71 -4.21 8.92 5.93
CA ILE A 71 -4.36 8.29 4.61
C ILE A 71 -5.61 7.42 4.58
N TRP A 72 -5.92 6.69 5.66
CA TRP A 72 -7.09 5.83 5.78
C TRP A 72 -8.38 6.62 5.64
N GLU A 73 -8.48 7.76 6.35
CA GLU A 73 -9.62 8.66 6.28
C GLU A 73 -9.71 9.36 4.92
N ALA A 74 -8.60 9.91 4.41
CA ALA A 74 -8.57 10.61 3.13
C ALA A 74 -8.91 9.71 1.93
N LYS A 75 -8.52 8.42 1.99
CA LYS A 75 -8.81 7.42 0.95
C LYS A 75 -10.15 6.70 1.18
N GLY A 76 -10.78 6.87 2.34
CA GLY A 76 -12.04 6.24 2.70
C GLY A 76 -11.96 4.73 2.78
N TYR A 77 -10.86 4.17 3.31
CA TYR A 77 -10.74 2.73 3.50
C TYR A 77 -11.73 2.25 4.58
N PRO A 78 -12.36 1.08 4.40
CA PRO A 78 -13.36 0.55 5.32
C PRO A 78 -12.73 0.21 6.68
N ASN A 79 -13.53 0.14 7.75
CA ASN A 79 -13.08 -0.52 8.97
C ASN A 79 -13.21 -2.04 8.78
N ILE A 80 -12.15 -2.80 9.09
CA ILE A 80 -12.08 -4.23 8.82
C ILE A 80 -12.58 -5.02 10.02
N GLU A 81 -13.75 -5.65 9.87
CA GLU A 81 -14.27 -6.60 10.85
C GLU A 81 -13.56 -7.96 10.73
N TRP A 82 -12.43 -8.09 11.41
CA TRP A 82 -11.55 -9.27 11.36
C TRP A 82 -12.23 -10.60 11.71
N SER A 83 -13.24 -10.57 12.60
CA SER A 83 -14.03 -11.74 12.99
C SER A 83 -14.87 -12.28 11.83
N GLU A 84 -15.34 -11.41 10.93
CA GLU A 84 -16.21 -11.78 9.80
C GLU A 84 -15.41 -12.08 8.53
N LEU A 85 -14.14 -11.68 8.46
CA LEU A 85 -13.30 -11.84 7.28
C LEU A 85 -13.22 -13.30 6.83
N LYS A 86 -13.15 -14.27 7.75
CA LYS A 86 -13.18 -15.71 7.40
C LYS A 86 -14.45 -16.06 6.61
N GLY A 87 -15.63 -15.67 7.11
CA GLY A 87 -16.90 -15.91 6.42
C GLY A 87 -16.98 -15.21 5.07
N ARG A 88 -16.40 -14.00 4.94
CA ARG A 88 -16.31 -13.31 3.65
C ARG A 88 -15.47 -14.08 2.63
N ILE A 89 -14.33 -14.63 3.06
CA ILE A 89 -13.46 -15.45 2.22
C ILE A 89 -14.18 -16.73 1.77
N GLU A 90 -14.91 -17.38 2.68
CA GLU A 90 -15.68 -18.59 2.39
C GLU A 90 -16.79 -18.35 1.34
N ARG A 91 -17.39 -17.15 1.28
CA ARG A 91 -18.34 -16.81 0.20
C ARG A 91 -17.72 -16.84 -1.19
N HIS A 92 -16.39 -16.66 -1.29
CA HIS A 92 -15.63 -16.74 -2.55
C HIS A 92 -15.10 -18.14 -2.86
N HIS A 93 -15.55 -19.17 -2.13
CA HIS A 93 -15.09 -20.54 -2.28
C HIS A 93 -15.07 -21.02 -3.74
N ASP A 94 -16.17 -20.86 -4.50
CA ASP A 94 -16.24 -21.36 -5.87
C ASP A 94 -15.31 -20.61 -6.83
N HIS A 95 -15.12 -19.32 -6.60
CA HIS A 95 -14.16 -18.53 -7.35
C HIS A 95 -12.73 -19.04 -7.11
N ILE A 96 -12.31 -19.16 -5.84
CA ILE A 96 -10.98 -19.65 -5.46
C ILE A 96 -10.75 -21.07 -5.98
N LYS A 97 -11.76 -21.94 -5.87
CA LYS A 97 -11.73 -23.30 -6.42
C LYS A 97 -11.50 -23.30 -7.93
N SER A 98 -12.15 -22.38 -8.65
CA SER A 98 -11.97 -22.25 -10.10
C SER A 98 -10.55 -21.82 -10.49
N LEU A 99 -9.93 -20.94 -9.69
CA LEU A 99 -8.53 -20.53 -9.87
C LEU A 99 -7.59 -21.73 -9.71
N ILE A 100 -7.75 -22.51 -8.63
CA ILE A 100 -6.98 -23.73 -8.38
C ILE A 100 -7.25 -24.80 -9.45
N ALA A 101 -8.44 -24.79 -10.05
CA ALA A 101 -8.81 -25.71 -11.12
C ALA A 101 -8.16 -25.38 -12.48
N GLY A 102 -7.32 -24.34 -12.56
CA GLY A 102 -6.53 -24.02 -13.75
C GLY A 102 -6.84 -22.66 -14.37
N LYS A 103 -7.83 -21.91 -13.85
CA LYS A 103 -8.12 -20.55 -14.33
C LYS A 103 -7.12 -19.51 -13.84
N ALA A 104 -6.28 -19.85 -12.87
CA ALA A 104 -5.30 -18.92 -12.32
C ALA A 104 -4.39 -18.30 -13.39
N SER A 105 -3.98 -19.04 -14.42
CA SER A 105 -3.11 -18.49 -15.48
C SER A 105 -3.74 -17.37 -16.31
N GLU A 106 -5.07 -17.27 -16.33
CA GLU A 106 -5.82 -16.23 -17.05
C GLU A 106 -5.99 -14.95 -16.22
N THR A 107 -5.66 -15.01 -14.93
CA THR A 107 -5.75 -13.87 -14.01
C THR A 107 -4.52 -12.98 -14.07
N HIS A 108 -4.64 -11.78 -13.47
CA HIS A 108 -3.55 -10.81 -13.46
C HIS A 108 -2.35 -11.35 -12.67
N PHE A 109 -2.55 -11.87 -11.46
CA PHE A 109 -1.44 -12.36 -10.64
C PHE A 109 -0.90 -13.71 -11.14
N GLY A 110 -1.75 -14.57 -11.70
CA GLY A 110 -1.27 -15.83 -12.27
C GLY A 110 -0.46 -15.65 -13.56
N SER A 111 -0.84 -14.72 -14.43
CA SER A 111 -0.04 -14.36 -15.61
C SER A 111 1.29 -13.72 -15.22
N LEU A 112 1.29 -12.82 -14.23
CA LEU A 112 2.50 -12.22 -13.67
C LEU A 112 3.45 -13.28 -13.06
N LEU A 113 2.90 -14.24 -12.31
CA LEU A 113 3.69 -15.36 -11.79
C LEU A 113 4.25 -16.22 -12.93
N MET A 114 3.44 -16.49 -13.96
CA MET A 114 3.89 -17.26 -15.13
C MET A 114 5.02 -16.58 -15.88
N GLU A 115 4.94 -15.26 -16.04
CA GLU A 115 6.01 -14.45 -16.65
C GLU A 115 7.29 -14.54 -15.83
N LYS A 116 7.20 -14.39 -14.49
CA LYS A 116 8.35 -14.56 -13.59
C LYS A 116 8.95 -15.96 -13.65
N ILE A 117 8.14 -17.01 -13.80
CA ILE A 117 8.61 -18.38 -13.99
C ILE A 117 9.37 -18.51 -15.33
N LYS A 118 8.82 -17.95 -16.42
CA LYS A 118 9.43 -18.00 -17.75
C LYS A 118 10.74 -17.22 -17.84
N SER A 119 10.81 -16.05 -17.20
CA SER A 119 12.02 -15.21 -17.19
C SER A 119 13.16 -15.79 -16.36
N GLY A 120 12.90 -16.82 -15.55
CA GLY A 120 13.89 -17.42 -14.66
C GLY A 120 14.35 -16.48 -13.52
N GLN A 121 13.69 -15.33 -13.34
CA GLN A 121 13.95 -14.41 -12.24
C GLN A 121 13.39 -14.99 -10.93
N ASN A 122 14.09 -14.73 -9.81
CA ASN A 122 13.71 -15.19 -8.47
C ASN A 122 13.59 -16.73 -8.31
N ARG A 123 14.51 -17.52 -8.89
CA ARG A 123 14.58 -18.99 -8.67
C ARG A 123 14.83 -19.35 -7.20
N THR A 124 15.54 -18.48 -6.50
CA THR A 124 15.70 -18.50 -5.04
C THR A 124 14.60 -17.63 -4.45
N LEU A 125 13.92 -18.14 -3.42
CA LEU A 125 12.95 -17.47 -2.53
C LEU A 125 12.67 -16.01 -2.90
N LEU A 126 11.43 -15.72 -3.31
CA LEU A 126 10.96 -14.36 -3.49
C LEU A 126 11.52 -13.49 -2.37
N LYS A 127 12.24 -12.43 -2.73
CA LYS A 127 12.44 -11.34 -1.79
C LYS A 127 11.05 -10.99 -1.26
N THR A 128 10.96 -10.95 0.05
CA THR A 128 9.76 -10.75 0.87
C THR A 128 8.99 -9.47 0.52
N ASP A 129 9.48 -8.68 -0.43
CA ASP A 129 8.95 -7.38 -0.79
C ASP A 129 7.97 -7.42 -1.98
N ASP A 130 8.05 -8.42 -2.86
CA ASP A 130 7.34 -8.34 -4.15
C ASP A 130 5.82 -8.58 -4.05
N TYR A 131 5.31 -9.31 -3.05
CA TYR A 131 3.89 -9.75 -3.00
C TYR A 131 3.18 -9.71 -1.63
N LEU A 132 3.86 -9.32 -0.55
CA LEU A 132 3.45 -9.79 0.78
C LEU A 132 2.52 -8.88 1.58
N SER A 133 1.73 -8.03 0.93
CA SER A 133 0.61 -7.42 1.66
C SER A 133 -0.62 -7.26 0.76
N PRO A 134 -1.77 -7.85 1.13
CA PRO A 134 -3.07 -7.65 0.49
C PRO A 134 -3.61 -6.21 0.67
N GLY A 135 -2.78 -5.20 0.42
CA GLY A 135 -3.11 -3.79 0.64
C GLY A 135 -3.35 -3.46 2.10
N TYR A 136 -4.45 -2.76 2.38
CA TYR A 136 -4.83 -2.33 3.73
C TYR A 136 -5.13 -3.50 4.66
N TYR A 137 -5.35 -4.71 4.12
CA TYR A 137 -5.48 -5.93 4.92
C TYR A 137 -4.17 -6.36 5.60
N GLY A 138 -3.02 -5.82 5.20
CA GLY A 138 -1.77 -5.98 5.96
C GLY A 138 -1.29 -7.43 6.12
N LEU A 139 -0.34 -7.63 7.04
CA LEU A 139 0.20 -8.97 7.33
C LEU A 139 -0.85 -9.87 7.99
N ARG A 140 -1.75 -9.28 8.78
CA ARG A 140 -2.83 -10.00 9.47
C ARG A 140 -3.80 -10.62 8.48
N GLY A 141 -4.28 -9.85 7.50
CA GLY A 141 -5.17 -10.34 6.46
C GLY A 141 -4.49 -11.35 5.55
N MET A 142 -3.21 -11.16 5.25
CA MET A 142 -2.44 -12.16 4.50
C MET A 142 -2.42 -13.53 5.20
N SER A 143 -2.14 -13.55 6.50
CA SER A 143 -2.13 -14.79 7.29
C SER A 143 -3.52 -15.43 7.31
N LEU A 144 -4.56 -14.66 7.61
CA LEU A 144 -5.92 -15.18 7.68
C LEU A 144 -6.42 -15.71 6.32
N MET A 145 -6.14 -14.99 5.22
CA MET A 145 -6.46 -15.46 3.87
C MET A 145 -5.72 -16.75 3.53
N THR A 146 -4.42 -16.81 3.83
CA THR A 146 -3.60 -18.00 3.57
C THR A 146 -4.12 -19.21 4.35
N GLU A 147 -4.36 -19.05 5.64
CA GLU A 147 -4.87 -20.10 6.52
C GLU A 147 -6.23 -20.60 6.04
N THR A 148 -7.17 -19.69 5.76
CA THR A 148 -8.52 -20.04 5.32
C THR A 148 -8.50 -20.76 3.97
N ILE A 149 -7.69 -20.30 3.00
CA ILE A 149 -7.55 -20.96 1.69
C ILE A 149 -6.95 -22.37 1.85
N VAL A 150 -5.90 -22.51 2.66
CA VAL A 150 -5.23 -23.81 2.85
C VAL A 150 -6.16 -24.78 3.60
N GLU A 151 -6.90 -24.31 4.59
CA GLU A 151 -7.90 -25.10 5.31
C GLU A 151 -8.95 -25.67 4.34
N MET A 152 -9.54 -24.81 3.50
CA MET A 152 -10.58 -25.22 2.53
C MET A 152 -10.05 -26.11 1.40
N PHE A 153 -8.84 -25.85 0.89
CA PHE A 153 -8.39 -26.41 -0.39
C PHE A 153 -7.13 -27.26 -0.33
N SER A 154 -6.60 -27.60 0.84
CA SER A 154 -5.35 -28.39 0.99
C SER A 154 -5.31 -29.65 0.12
N ALA A 155 -6.39 -30.43 0.09
CA ALA A 155 -6.47 -31.65 -0.72
C ALA A 155 -6.45 -31.35 -2.23
N LEU A 156 -7.18 -30.31 -2.66
CA LEU A 156 -7.25 -29.90 -4.07
C LEU A 156 -5.91 -29.33 -4.55
N LEU A 157 -5.28 -28.49 -3.73
CA LEU A 157 -3.96 -27.92 -3.98
C LEU A 157 -2.90 -29.02 -4.16
N ARG A 158 -2.88 -30.02 -3.27
CA ARG A 158 -1.96 -31.17 -3.37
C ARG A 158 -2.22 -32.00 -4.63
N LYS A 159 -3.49 -32.24 -4.97
CA LYS A 159 -3.87 -32.98 -6.19
C LYS A 159 -3.47 -32.25 -7.47
N ARG A 160 -3.61 -30.91 -7.49
CA ARG A 160 -3.29 -30.07 -8.66
C ARG A 160 -1.81 -29.74 -8.78
N ALA A 161 -1.05 -29.75 -7.69
CA ALA A 161 0.37 -29.44 -7.68
C ALA A 161 1.20 -30.11 -8.79
N PRO A 162 1.08 -31.41 -9.09
CA PRO A 162 1.86 -32.04 -10.16
C PRO A 162 1.37 -31.70 -11.58
N GLN A 163 0.15 -31.19 -11.73
CA GLN A 163 -0.49 -30.96 -13.04
C GLN A 163 -0.38 -29.49 -13.49
N ASP A 164 -0.28 -28.56 -12.55
CA ASP A 164 -0.29 -27.14 -12.81
C ASP A 164 1.13 -26.54 -12.72
N LYS A 165 1.55 -25.80 -13.76
CA LYS A 165 2.88 -25.19 -13.81
C LYS A 165 3.08 -24.09 -12.77
N LEU A 166 2.04 -23.33 -12.43
CA LEU A 166 2.11 -22.28 -11.41
C LEU A 166 2.30 -22.89 -10.02
N ILE A 167 1.56 -23.98 -9.75
CA ILE A 167 1.62 -24.67 -8.45
C ILE A 167 2.91 -25.47 -8.31
N SER A 168 3.33 -26.20 -9.35
CA SER A 168 4.56 -27.02 -9.32
C SER A 168 5.83 -26.17 -9.23
N ALA A 169 5.88 -25.00 -9.86
CA ALA A 169 7.08 -24.17 -9.88
C ALA A 169 7.48 -23.60 -8.51
N ARG A 170 6.51 -23.39 -7.61
CA ARG A 170 6.71 -22.70 -6.32
C ARG A 170 6.17 -23.46 -5.10
N GLY A 171 5.56 -24.64 -5.33
CA GLY A 171 4.76 -25.33 -4.34
C GLY A 171 3.42 -24.64 -4.10
N TYR A 172 2.49 -25.35 -3.46
CA TYR A 172 1.15 -24.82 -3.22
C TYR A 172 1.16 -23.58 -2.31
N SER A 173 2.06 -23.49 -1.33
CA SER A 173 2.17 -22.32 -0.45
C SER A 173 2.60 -21.07 -1.21
N GLY A 174 3.58 -21.19 -2.10
CA GLY A 174 4.03 -20.08 -2.93
C GLY A 174 2.95 -19.63 -3.92
N PHE A 175 2.20 -20.58 -4.48
CA PHE A 175 1.04 -20.27 -5.33
C PHE A 175 -0.08 -19.55 -4.57
N VAL A 176 -0.40 -19.98 -3.35
CA VAL A 176 -1.41 -19.30 -2.51
C VAL A 176 -1.00 -17.85 -2.26
N GLN A 177 0.24 -17.61 -1.82
CA GLN A 177 0.70 -16.26 -1.48
C GLN A 177 0.89 -15.35 -2.70
N ALA A 178 1.34 -15.90 -3.84
CA ALA A 178 1.64 -15.08 -5.03
C ALA A 178 0.43 -14.87 -5.94
N VAL A 179 -0.61 -15.71 -5.85
CA VAL A 179 -1.77 -15.65 -6.75
C VAL A 179 -3.09 -15.62 -5.96
N LEU A 180 -3.39 -16.63 -5.15
CA LEU A 180 -4.72 -16.73 -4.55
C LEU A 180 -5.02 -15.61 -3.55
N VAL A 181 -4.06 -15.28 -2.68
CA VAL A 181 -4.18 -14.18 -1.72
C VAL A 181 -4.37 -12.83 -2.42
N PRO A 182 -3.54 -12.41 -3.39
CA PRO A 182 -3.74 -11.12 -4.03
C PRO A 182 -5.00 -11.07 -4.92
N GLU A 183 -5.39 -12.16 -5.59
CA GLU A 183 -6.67 -12.21 -6.32
C GLU A 183 -7.87 -12.08 -5.35
N LEU A 184 -7.83 -12.77 -4.20
CA LEU A 184 -8.85 -12.68 -3.16
C LEU A 184 -8.91 -11.28 -2.54
N ALA A 185 -7.75 -10.68 -2.25
CA ALA A 185 -7.66 -9.34 -1.71
C ALA A 185 -8.29 -8.31 -2.65
N VAL A 186 -8.02 -8.41 -3.96
CA VAL A 186 -8.65 -7.55 -4.97
C VAL A 186 -10.17 -7.70 -4.91
N MET A 187 -10.71 -8.92 -4.88
CA MET A 187 -12.15 -9.13 -4.78
C MET A 187 -12.76 -8.49 -3.52
N LEU A 188 -12.10 -8.66 -2.37
CA LEU A 188 -12.56 -8.07 -1.12
C LEU A 188 -12.53 -6.53 -1.17
N ILE A 189 -11.49 -5.94 -1.76
CA ILE A 189 -11.39 -4.48 -1.99
C ILE A 189 -12.49 -3.99 -2.94
N GLN A 190 -12.80 -4.78 -3.98
CA GLN A 190 -13.90 -4.45 -4.88
C GLN A 190 -15.24 -4.44 -4.14
N GLU A 191 -15.49 -5.39 -3.24
CA GLU A 191 -16.69 -5.40 -2.40
C GLU A 191 -16.73 -4.21 -1.45
N ASP A 192 -15.62 -3.96 -0.75
CA ASP A 192 -15.53 -2.93 0.30
C ASP A 192 -15.76 -1.53 -0.25
N MET A 193 -15.16 -1.23 -1.40
CA MET A 193 -15.14 0.11 -1.98
C MET A 193 -15.99 0.24 -3.24
N SER A 194 -16.71 -0.83 -3.64
CA SER A 194 -17.51 -0.88 -4.87
C SER A 194 -16.71 -0.47 -6.11
N LEU A 195 -15.49 -1.02 -6.25
CA LEU A 195 -14.53 -0.67 -7.30
C LEU A 195 -14.46 -1.71 -8.43
N SER A 196 -13.96 -1.28 -9.59
CA SER A 196 -13.51 -2.20 -10.64
C SER A 196 -12.22 -2.93 -10.23
N ALA A 197 -11.96 -4.10 -10.81
CA ALA A 197 -10.78 -4.91 -10.48
C ALA A 197 -9.46 -4.15 -10.71
N GLU A 198 -9.40 -3.29 -11.72
CA GLU A 198 -8.25 -2.42 -11.99
C GLU A 198 -8.02 -1.40 -10.87
N LYS A 199 -9.07 -0.70 -10.44
CA LYS A 199 -8.98 0.29 -9.35
C LYS A 199 -8.68 -0.40 -8.01
N ALA A 200 -9.27 -1.56 -7.76
CA ALA A 200 -9.00 -2.35 -6.57
C ALA A 200 -7.55 -2.82 -6.50
N ARG A 201 -6.92 -3.21 -7.62
CA ARG A 201 -5.48 -3.48 -7.68
C ARG A 201 -4.64 -2.24 -7.34
N GLY A 202 -5.02 -1.08 -7.85
CA GLY A 202 -4.38 0.19 -7.51
C GLY A 202 -4.47 0.49 -6.01
N VAL A 203 -5.66 0.36 -5.42
CA VAL A 203 -5.87 0.49 -3.97
C VAL A 203 -5.03 -0.53 -3.20
N MET A 204 -5.01 -1.79 -3.63
CA MET A 204 -4.20 -2.84 -3.00
C MET A 204 -2.71 -2.47 -3.00
N GLN A 205 -2.21 -1.84 -4.06
CA GLN A 205 -0.81 -1.41 -4.14
C GLN A 205 -0.54 -0.18 -3.28
N ASP A 206 -1.41 0.83 -3.35
CA ASP A 206 -1.28 2.09 -2.61
C ASP A 206 -1.36 1.87 -1.09
N SER A 207 -2.21 0.94 -0.65
CA SER A 207 -2.48 0.69 0.76
C SER A 207 -1.46 -0.23 1.45
N ARG A 208 -0.47 -0.78 0.73
CA ARG A 208 0.54 -1.68 1.32
C ARG A 208 1.33 -1.02 2.45
N ALA A 209 1.56 0.29 2.36
CA ALA A 209 2.34 1.05 3.34
C ALA A 209 1.56 1.36 4.62
N VAL A 210 0.23 1.31 4.57
CA VAL A 210 -0.67 1.67 5.68
C VAL A 210 -1.49 0.47 6.19
N GLY A 211 -1.27 -0.72 5.63
CA GLY A 211 -1.93 -1.95 6.06
C GLY A 211 -1.55 -2.34 7.49
N GLU A 212 -2.54 -2.93 8.18
CA GLU A 212 -2.53 -3.25 9.62
C GLU A 212 -1.48 -4.29 10.05
#